data_AF-A0AAN7QG13-F1
#
_entry.id   AF-A0AAN7QG13-F1
#
_cell.length_a   1.000
_cell.length_b   1.000
_cell.length_c   1.000
_cell.angle_alpha   90.00
_cell.angle_beta   90.00
_cell.angle_gamma   90.00
#
_symmetry.space_group_name_H-M   'P 1'
#
loop_
_entity.id
_entity.type
_entity.pdbx_description
1 polymer ?
#
loop_
_entity_poly.entity_id
_entity_poly.type
_entity_poly.pdbx_seq_one_letter_code
_entity_poly.pdbx_strand_id
1 'polypeptide(L)'
;MVEMEDLDNWKSIPNWVNRYVLKNHATGTETVLHLTPEQEKDKSHFTDKESGVELELVECQPLLEWLANNYKNFGATLEIITDKSQEGSQFVRGFGGIGGLLRYKVDFQSMQLDDFANGEEFDLDDY
;
A
#
# COMPACT_ATOMS: atom_id res chain seq x y z
N MET A 1 -7.62 -16.30 17.90
CA MET A 1 -8.85 -15.55 18.23
C MET A 1 -8.41 -14.10 18.20
N VAL A 2 -8.72 -13.38 17.12
CA VAL A 2 -8.38 -11.95 17.04
C VAL A 2 -9.42 -11.23 17.90
N GLU A 3 -9.01 -10.62 19.00
CA GLU A 3 -9.90 -9.77 19.77
C GLU A 3 -10.23 -8.53 18.94
N MET A 4 -11.52 -8.29 18.72
CA MET A 4 -12.05 -7.18 17.94
C MET A 4 -11.73 -5.79 18.56
N GLU A 5 -11.10 -5.72 19.74
CA GLU A 5 -10.78 -4.44 20.40
C GLU A 5 -9.62 -3.67 19.76
N ASP A 6 -8.67 -4.34 19.07
CA ASP A 6 -7.51 -3.65 18.47
C ASP A 6 -7.79 -3.00 17.11
N LEU A 7 -8.99 -3.18 16.54
CA LEU A 7 -9.35 -2.62 15.24
C LEU A 7 -9.62 -1.11 15.29
N ASP A 8 -10.03 -0.54 16.44
CA ASP A 8 -10.25 0.92 16.55
C ASP A 8 -8.96 1.72 16.77
N ASN A 9 -7.85 1.04 17.10
CA ASN A 9 -6.61 1.69 17.51
C ASN A 9 -5.59 1.89 16.36
N TRP A 10 -5.92 1.53 15.11
CA TRP A 10 -5.00 1.74 13.99
C TRP A 10 -4.75 3.23 13.69
N LYS A 11 -5.68 4.12 14.06
CA LYS A 11 -5.48 5.59 14.03
C LYS A 11 -4.41 6.08 15.01
N SER A 12 -3.93 5.22 15.92
CA SER A 12 -2.77 5.52 16.76
C SER A 12 -1.45 5.05 16.14
N ILE A 13 -1.47 4.39 14.98
CA ILE A 13 -0.25 3.95 14.31
C ILE A 13 0.45 5.19 13.74
N PRO A 14 1.70 5.49 14.17
CA PRO A 14 2.47 6.53 13.52
C PRO A 14 2.67 6.16 12.05
N ASN A 15 2.29 7.07 11.14
CA ASN A 15 2.33 6.89 9.68
C ASN A 15 1.32 5.87 9.12
N TRP A 16 0.07 5.84 9.61
CA TRP A 16 -0.97 5.07 8.92
C TRP A 16 -1.06 5.51 7.45
N VAL A 17 -1.23 4.56 6.54
CA VAL A 17 -1.28 4.79 5.10
C VAL A 17 -2.68 4.49 4.60
N ASN A 18 -3.23 5.39 3.79
CA ASN A 18 -4.49 5.18 3.09
C ASN A 18 -4.21 4.79 1.65
N ARG A 19 -5.01 3.84 1.14
CA ARG A 19 -5.03 3.44 -0.27
C ARG A 19 -6.10 4.25 -0.99
N TYR A 20 -5.67 5.09 -1.93
CA TYR A 20 -6.52 5.89 -2.80
C TYR A 20 -6.57 5.25 -4.18
N VAL A 21 -7.78 5.09 -4.71
CA VAL A 21 -8.01 4.74 -6.12
C VAL A 21 -8.48 6.01 -6.80
N LEU A 22 -7.64 6.52 -7.69
CA LEU A 22 -7.91 7.72 -8.47
C LEU A 22 -8.20 7.34 -9.90
N LYS A 23 -9.18 7.98 -10.52
CA LYS A 23 -9.55 7.72 -11.92
C LYS A 23 -9.40 8.98 -12.75
N ASN A 24 -8.75 8.83 -13.89
CA ASN A 24 -8.69 9.89 -14.89
C ASN A 24 -9.95 9.83 -15.77
N HIS A 25 -10.78 10.86 -15.72
CA HIS A 25 -12.00 10.92 -16.55
C HIS A 25 -11.70 11.01 -18.06
N ALA A 26 -10.55 11.55 -18.45
CA ALA A 26 -10.20 11.74 -19.85
C ALA A 26 -9.74 10.43 -20.51
N THR A 27 -9.02 9.58 -19.78
CA THR A 27 -8.47 8.31 -20.30
C THR A 27 -9.21 7.08 -19.80
N GLY A 28 -9.98 7.20 -18.72
CA GLY A 28 -10.62 6.09 -18.03
C GLY A 28 -9.67 5.26 -17.15
N THR A 29 -8.38 5.60 -17.12
CA THR A 29 -7.34 4.86 -16.38
C THR A 29 -7.48 5.05 -14.88
N GLU A 30 -7.30 3.96 -14.12
CA GLU A 30 -7.32 3.96 -12.66
C GLU A 30 -5.91 3.81 -12.11
N THR A 31 -5.54 4.70 -11.18
CA THR A 31 -4.23 4.74 -10.54
C THR A 31 -4.41 4.54 -9.04
N VAL A 32 -3.61 3.66 -8.46
CA VAL A 32 -3.63 3.38 -7.01
C VAL A 32 -2.48 4.11 -6.34
N LEU A 33 -2.78 4.98 -5.39
CA LEU A 33 -1.81 5.71 -4.58
C LEU A 33 -1.87 5.27 -3.12
N HIS A 34 -0.70 5.22 -2.48
CA HIS A 34 -0.56 4.93 -1.06
C HIS A 34 0.02 6.17 -0.39
N LEU A 35 -0.81 6.91 0.33
CA LEU A 35 -0.45 8.22 0.89
C LEU A 35 -0.55 8.21 2.42
N THR A 36 0.43 8.83 3.07
CA THR A 36 0.32 9.20 4.48
C THR A 36 -0.56 10.45 4.64
N PRO A 37 -1.09 10.73 5.86
CA PRO A 37 -1.84 11.95 6.14
C PRO A 37 -1.09 13.25 5.85
N GLU A 38 0.24 13.20 5.85
CA GLU A 38 1.10 14.34 5.49
C GLU A 38 1.15 14.54 3.98
N GLN A 39 1.24 13.45 3.22
CA GLN A 39 1.23 13.46 1.75
C GLN A 39 -0.15 13.79 1.19
N GLU A 40 -1.23 13.39 1.87
CA GLU A 40 -2.61 13.73 1.49
C GLU A 40 -2.84 15.25 1.41
N LYS A 41 -2.11 16.05 2.19
CA LYS A 41 -2.23 17.51 2.16
C LYS A 41 -1.68 18.12 0.86
N ASP A 42 -0.82 17.38 0.15
CA ASP A 42 -0.26 17.83 -1.11
C ASP A 42 -1.23 17.52 -2.26
N LYS A 43 -1.90 18.58 -2.73
CA LYS A 43 -2.87 18.51 -3.83
C LYS A 43 -2.25 18.05 -5.16
N SER A 44 -0.93 18.09 -5.31
CA SER A 44 -0.27 17.64 -6.54
C SER A 44 -0.40 16.14 -6.79
N HIS A 45 -0.77 15.34 -5.78
CA HIS A 45 -1.05 13.91 -5.94
C HIS A 45 -2.42 13.62 -6.57
N PHE A 46 -3.33 14.59 -6.56
CA PHE A 46 -4.67 14.46 -7.15
C PHE A 46 -4.78 15.13 -8.52
N THR A 47 -3.66 15.60 -9.07
CA THR A 47 -3.59 16.19 -10.40
C THR A 47 -2.59 15.40 -11.24
N ASP A 48 -3.03 14.97 -12.41
CA ASP A 48 -2.17 14.29 -13.36
C ASP A 48 -1.11 15.28 -13.88
N LYS A 49 0.19 14.97 -13.69
CA LYS A 49 1.29 15.91 -13.98
C LYS A 49 1.53 16.11 -15.47
N GLU A 50 1.08 15.19 -16.32
CA GLU A 50 1.28 15.24 -17.77
C GLU A 50 0.12 15.94 -18.47
N SER A 51 -1.12 15.66 -18.06
CA SER A 51 -2.34 16.22 -18.66
C SER A 51 -2.90 17.44 -17.91
N GLY A 52 -2.48 17.67 -16.66
CA GLY A 52 -3.01 18.74 -15.81
C GLY A 52 -4.47 18.53 -15.37
N VAL A 53 -5.03 17.33 -15.61
CA VAL A 53 -6.42 16.99 -15.29
C VAL A 53 -6.49 16.57 -13.81
N GLU A 54 -7.50 17.06 -13.10
CA GLU A 54 -7.81 16.59 -11.75
C GLU A 54 -8.34 15.15 -11.81
N LEU A 55 -7.73 14.27 -11.03
CA LEU A 55 -8.13 12.88 -10.91
C LEU A 55 -9.33 12.78 -9.96
N GLU A 56 -10.33 11.99 -10.35
CA GLU A 56 -11.48 11.74 -9.50
C GLU A 56 -11.12 10.70 -8.43
N LEU A 57 -11.45 11.00 -7.18
CA LEU A 57 -11.36 10.02 -6.11
C LEU A 57 -12.49 9.01 -6.22
N VAL A 58 -12.16 7.78 -6.62
CA VAL A 58 -13.13 6.67 -6.69
C VAL A 58 -13.30 6.02 -5.32
N GLU A 59 -12.18 5.72 -4.66
CA GLU A 59 -12.19 4.98 -3.42
C GLU A 59 -11.04 5.44 -2.51
N CYS A 60 -11.34 5.58 -1.22
CA CYS A 60 -10.33 5.76 -0.18
C CYS A 60 -10.63 4.77 0.95
N GLN A 61 -9.68 3.88 1.23
CA GLN A 61 -9.77 2.94 2.35
C GLN A 61 -8.43 2.78 3.05
N PRO A 62 -8.40 2.48 4.36
CA PRO A 62 -7.16 2.24 5.09
C PRO A 62 -6.40 1.04 4.50
N LEU A 63 -5.08 1.18 4.32
CA LEU A 63 -4.27 0.11 3.74
C LEU A 63 -4.33 -1.17 4.57
N LEU A 64 -4.38 -1.04 5.90
CA LEU A 64 -4.48 -2.18 6.81
C LEU A 64 -5.80 -2.95 6.62
N GLU A 65 -6.92 -2.23 6.44
CA GLU A 65 -8.22 -2.86 6.16
C GLU A 65 -8.21 -3.55 4.80
N TRP A 66 -7.64 -2.90 3.78
CA TRP A 66 -7.48 -3.50 2.47
C TRP A 66 -6.63 -4.79 2.54
N LEU A 67 -5.51 -4.77 3.26
CA LEU A 67 -4.67 -5.96 3.49
C LEU A 67 -5.42 -7.03 4.27
N ALA A 68 -6.18 -6.66 5.31
CA ALA A 68 -7.00 -7.59 6.08
C ALA A 68 -8.11 -8.25 5.23
N ASN A 69 -8.59 -7.58 4.19
CA ASN A 69 -9.57 -8.15 3.28
C ASN A 69 -8.93 -8.99 2.16
N ASN A 70 -7.73 -8.63 1.72
CA ASN A 70 -7.10 -9.21 0.53
C ASN A 70 -5.95 -10.20 0.83
N TYR A 71 -5.45 -10.33 2.07
CA TYR A 71 -4.29 -11.17 2.38
C TYR A 71 -4.43 -12.62 1.90
N LYS A 72 -5.67 -13.15 1.91
CA LYS A 72 -5.97 -14.51 1.45
C LYS A 72 -5.74 -14.68 -0.05
N ASN A 73 -6.02 -13.66 -0.85
CA ASN A 73 -5.84 -13.71 -2.30
C ASN A 73 -4.37 -13.79 -2.67
N PHE A 74 -3.50 -13.18 -1.86
CA PHE A 74 -2.05 -13.21 -2.05
C PHE A 74 -1.36 -14.44 -1.44
N GLY A 75 -2.14 -15.33 -0.79
CA GLY A 75 -1.58 -16.45 -0.04
C GLY A 75 -0.62 -16.00 1.08
N ALA A 76 -0.77 -14.77 1.58
CA ALA A 76 0.02 -14.25 2.68
C ALA A 76 -0.69 -14.48 4.02
N THR A 77 0.06 -14.47 5.11
CA THR A 77 -0.51 -14.39 6.46
C THR A 77 -0.28 -12.98 6.97
N LEU A 78 -1.37 -12.29 7.33
CA LEU A 78 -1.28 -10.96 7.93
C LEU A 78 -1.16 -11.10 9.45
N GLU A 79 -0.10 -10.53 10.01
CA GLU A 79 0.11 -10.43 11.46
C GLU A 79 0.26 -8.96 11.84
N ILE A 80 -0.50 -8.53 12.85
CA ILE A 80 -0.43 -7.18 13.40
C ILE A 80 0.39 -7.26 14.69
N ILE A 81 1.49 -6.52 14.73
CA ILE A 81 2.37 -6.42 15.89
C ILE A 81 2.29 -5.02 16.49
N THR A 82 2.36 -4.94 17.83
CA THR A 82 2.39 -3.67 18.56
C THR A 82 3.82 -3.35 19.00
N ASP A 83 4.11 -2.07 19.24
CA ASP A 83 5.42 -1.58 19.68
C ASP A 83 5.71 -1.83 21.17
N LYS A 84 4.77 -2.47 21.89
CA LYS A 84 4.87 -2.76 23.33
C LYS A 84 6.03 -3.70 23.67
N SER A 85 6.50 -4.52 22.73
CA SER A 85 7.67 -5.38 22.91
C SER A 85 8.95 -4.77 22.34
N GLN A 86 10.11 -5.24 22.81
CA GLN A 86 11.40 -4.78 22.31
C GLN A 86 11.58 -5.12 20.81
N GLU A 87 11.04 -6.25 20.38
CA GLU A 87 11.03 -6.70 19.00
C GLU A 87 10.10 -5.83 18.13
N GLY A 88 8.89 -5.52 18.62
CA GLY A 88 7.94 -4.65 17.92
C GLY A 88 8.48 -3.23 17.76
N SER A 89 9.09 -2.69 18.82
CA SER A 89 9.77 -1.39 18.77
C SER A 89 10.93 -1.36 17.76
N GLN A 90 11.70 -2.44 17.63
CA GLN A 90 12.76 -2.55 16.61
C GLN A 90 12.18 -2.65 15.20
N PHE A 91 11.07 -3.36 15.04
CA PHE A 91 10.40 -3.47 13.75
C PHE A 91 9.90 -2.13 13.25
N VAL A 92 9.23 -1.35 14.10
CA VAL A 92 8.74 0.00 13.75
C VAL A 92 9.91 0.91 13.38
N ARG A 93 11.02 0.88 14.13
CA ARG A 93 12.20 1.73 13.87
C ARG A 93 13.01 1.29 12.66
N GLY A 94 13.11 -0.02 12.40
CA GLY A 94 13.92 -0.58 11.32
C GLY A 94 13.21 -0.64 9.97
N PHE A 95 11.89 -0.90 9.97
CA PHE A 95 11.09 -1.14 8.77
C PHE A 95 9.95 -0.14 8.57
N GLY A 96 9.80 0.86 9.45
CA GLY A 96 8.78 1.90 9.32
C GLY A 96 7.36 1.43 9.63
N GLY A 97 7.21 0.29 10.31
CA GLY A 97 5.91 -0.23 10.78
C GLY A 97 5.17 -1.16 9.81
N ILE A 98 5.68 -1.37 8.60
CA ILE A 98 5.13 -2.34 7.63
C ILE A 98 6.27 -3.22 7.11
N GLY A 99 6.03 -4.52 6.98
CA GLY A 99 7.00 -5.46 6.44
C GLY A 99 6.36 -6.81 6.09
N GLY A 100 7.10 -7.62 5.35
CA GLY A 100 6.65 -8.94 4.90
C GLY A 100 7.75 -9.99 5.01
N LEU A 101 7.38 -11.19 5.43
CA LEU A 101 8.26 -12.36 5.44
C LEU A 101 8.09 -13.13 4.14
N LEU A 102 9.13 -13.13 3.31
CA LEU A 102 9.14 -13.84 2.03
C LEU A 102 9.46 -15.32 2.26
N ARG A 103 8.72 -16.22 1.60
CA ARG A 103 8.95 -17.67 1.69
C ARG A 103 10.26 -18.11 1.03
N TYR A 104 10.69 -17.36 0.02
CA TYR A 104 11.89 -17.61 -0.75
C TYR A 104 12.70 -16.33 -0.88
N LYS A 105 14.00 -16.48 -1.10
CA LYS A 105 14.88 -15.35 -1.37
C LYS A 105 14.48 -14.73 -2.71
N VAL A 106 14.13 -13.45 -2.69
CA VAL A 106 13.86 -12.63 -3.87
C VAL A 106 15.09 -11.76 -4.14
N ASP A 107 15.46 -11.62 -5.41
CA ASP A 107 16.47 -10.66 -5.84
C ASP A 107 15.78 -9.37 -6.30
N PHE A 108 15.83 -8.35 -5.45
CA PHE A 108 15.22 -7.05 -5.73
C PHE A 108 16.08 -6.19 -6.66
N GLN A 109 17.35 -6.53 -6.86
CA GLN A 109 18.25 -5.73 -7.69
C GLN A 109 17.94 -5.88 -9.18
N SER A 110 17.45 -7.05 -9.59
CA SER A 110 16.98 -7.26 -10.97
C SER A 110 15.64 -6.59 -11.23
N MET A 111 14.70 -6.62 -10.27
CA MET A 111 13.37 -6.02 -10.44
C MET A 111 13.40 -4.49 -10.56
N GLN A 112 14.29 -3.80 -9.82
CA GLN A 112 14.44 -2.35 -9.98
C GLN A 112 14.95 -1.96 -11.37
N LEU A 113 15.68 -2.84 -12.07
CA LEU A 113 16.12 -2.57 -13.44
C LEU A 113 15.00 -2.79 -14.45
N ASP A 114 14.08 -3.71 -14.19
CA ASP A 114 12.92 -3.98 -15.06
C ASP A 114 11.86 -2.85 -14.99
N ASP A 115 11.62 -2.24 -13.82
CA ASP A 115 10.68 -1.11 -13.68
C ASP A 115 11.11 0.16 -14.46
N PHE A 116 12.42 0.31 -14.73
CA PHE A 116 12.93 1.37 -15.61
C PHE A 116 13.01 0.95 -17.09
N ALA A 117 12.86 -0.34 -17.40
CA ALA A 117 13.06 -0.87 -18.75
C ALA A 117 11.76 -1.30 -19.45
N ASN A 118 10.73 -1.74 -18.72
CA ASN A 118 9.55 -2.37 -19.32
C ASN A 118 8.25 -1.76 -18.78
N GLY A 119 7.69 -0.82 -19.54
CA GLY A 119 6.25 -0.55 -19.55
C GLY A 119 5.46 -1.68 -20.22
N GLU A 120 5.76 -2.94 -19.89
CA GLU A 120 5.05 -4.11 -20.42
C GLU A 120 4.18 -4.71 -19.31
N GLU A 121 2.88 -4.50 -19.52
CA GLU A 121 1.75 -5.10 -18.82
C GLU A 121 1.93 -6.63 -18.77
N PHE A 122 2.16 -7.17 -17.56
CA PHE A 122 2.16 -8.61 -17.32
C PHE A 122 0.71 -9.11 -17.41
N ASP A 123 0.31 -9.58 -18.59
CA ASP A 123 -0.99 -10.22 -18.82
C ASP A 123 -0.98 -11.61 -18.18
N LEU A 124 -1.69 -11.74 -17.05
CA LEU A 124 -1.78 -12.98 -16.25
C LEU A 124 -2.90 -13.91 -16.74
N ASP A 125 -3.59 -13.59 -17.84
CA ASP A 125 -4.73 -14.38 -18.33
C ASP A 125 -4.35 -15.66 -19.09
N ASP A 126 -3.05 -15.98 -19.20
CA ASP A 126 -2.54 -17.12 -19.99
C ASP A 126 -1.95 -18.30 -19.17
N TYR A 127 -2.41 -18.52 -17.92
CA TYR A 127 -2.08 -19.74 -17.15
C TYR A 127 -3.28 -20.49 -16.56
#